data_AF-A0A7S1Q9F9-F1
#
_entry.id   AF-A0A7S1Q9F9-F1
#
_cell.length_a   1.000
_cell.length_b   1.000
_cell.length_c   1.000
_cell.angle_alpha   90.00
_cell.angle_beta   90.00
_cell.angle_gamma   90.00
#
_symmetry.space_group_name_H-M   'P 1'
#
loop_
_entity.id
_entity.type
_entity.pdbx_description
1 polymer ?
#
loop_
_entity_poly.entity_id
_entity_poly.type
_entity_poly.pdbx_seq_one_letter_code
_entity_poly.pdbx_strand_id
1 'polypeptide(L)'
;EPHGMQANVSEVHEVSILQDRAPALVETLLEAQQMGRGLSLDDAVVMVAALERLILDESLELLEAAYTLNRLSADSPAAQEELHEVLRSYLLVFQMGVRG
;
A
#
# COMPACT_ATOMS: atom_id res chain seq x y z
N GLU A 1 9.99 12.48 -33.82
CA GLU A 1 8.90 11.60 -33.35
C GLU A 1 8.52 12.05 -31.93
N PRO A 2 7.25 12.36 -31.62
CA PRO A 2 6.90 13.02 -30.37
C PRO A 2 5.98 12.15 -29.50
N HIS A 3 6.50 11.46 -28.48
CA HIS A 3 5.73 10.91 -27.36
C HIS A 3 6.70 10.85 -26.18
N GLY A 4 6.44 11.35 -24.98
CA GLY A 4 5.21 11.66 -24.28
C GLY A 4 5.55 11.36 -22.82
N MET A 5 5.45 12.38 -21.97
CA MET A 5 5.74 12.37 -20.53
C MET A 5 5.58 10.98 -19.88
N GLN A 6 6.68 10.30 -19.57
CA GLN A 6 6.67 9.19 -18.61
C GLN A 6 6.55 9.81 -17.23
N ALA A 7 5.32 10.20 -16.87
CA ALA A 7 5.00 10.55 -15.50
C ALA A 7 5.20 9.29 -14.66
N ASN A 8 6.01 9.44 -13.62
CA ASN A 8 6.35 8.43 -12.64
C ASN A 8 5.07 7.91 -11.96
N VAL A 9 4.45 6.86 -12.51
CA VAL A 9 3.17 6.29 -12.01
C VAL A 9 3.34 5.68 -10.61
N SER A 10 4.58 5.27 -10.26
CA SER A 10 4.90 4.66 -8.97
C SER A 10 4.92 5.66 -7.82
N GLU A 11 5.48 6.86 -8.03
CA GLU A 11 5.55 7.91 -6.99
C GLU A 11 4.17 8.49 -6.62
N VAL A 12 3.23 8.48 -7.56
CA VAL A 12 1.91 9.11 -7.38
C VAL A 12 0.95 8.21 -6.59
N HIS A 13 1.07 6.89 -6.67
CA HIS A 13 0.18 5.96 -5.97
C HIS A 13 0.50 5.82 -4.47
N GLU A 14 1.77 5.60 -4.13
CA GLU A 14 2.25 5.43 -2.75
C GLU A 14 1.93 6.65 -1.87
N VAL A 15 2.01 7.84 -2.47
CA VAL A 15 1.65 9.10 -1.83
C VAL A 15 0.13 9.25 -1.66
N SER A 16 -0.70 8.78 -2.60
CA SER A 16 -2.15 9.00 -2.53
C SER A 16 -2.83 8.21 -1.40
N ILE A 17 -2.43 6.96 -1.18
CA ILE A 17 -3.11 6.09 -0.20
C ILE A 17 -2.69 6.40 1.23
N LEU A 18 -1.41 6.69 1.42
CA LEU A 18 -0.90 7.23 2.67
C LEU A 18 -1.50 8.61 2.96
N GLN A 19 -1.69 9.48 1.95
CA GLN A 19 -2.39 10.75 2.12
C GLN A 19 -3.87 10.61 2.50
N ASP A 20 -4.56 9.57 2.05
CA ASP A 20 -6.00 9.44 2.32
C ASP A 20 -6.29 8.90 3.73
N ARG A 21 -5.40 8.08 4.30
CA ARG A 21 -5.64 7.39 5.57
C ARG A 21 -4.74 7.79 6.73
N ALA A 22 -3.55 8.31 6.46
CA ALA A 22 -2.70 8.87 7.52
C ALA A 22 -3.37 10.05 8.25
N PRO A 23 -4.12 10.97 7.59
CA PRO A 23 -4.80 12.06 8.29
C PRO A 23 -5.83 11.56 9.30
N ALA A 24 -6.60 10.52 8.96
CA ALA A 24 -7.58 9.94 9.89
C ALA A 24 -6.90 9.35 11.14
N LEU A 25 -5.76 8.68 10.97
CA LEU A 25 -4.97 8.18 12.09
C LEU A 25 -4.38 9.34 12.93
N VAL A 26 -3.89 10.40 12.28
CA VAL A 26 -3.38 11.60 12.96
C VAL A 26 -4.49 12.33 13.73
N GLU A 27 -5.69 12.46 13.17
CA GLU A 27 -6.84 13.08 13.83
C GLU A 27 -7.22 12.35 15.12
N THR A 28 -7.34 11.01 15.08
CA THR A 28 -7.62 10.21 16.29
C THR A 28 -6.54 10.36 17.37
N LEU A 29 -5.27 10.42 16.98
CA LEU A 29 -4.15 10.67 17.91
C LEU A 29 -4.19 12.07 18.53
N LEU A 30 -4.52 13.09 17.72
CA LEU A 30 -4.64 14.47 18.17
C LEU A 30 -5.86 14.67 19.07
N GLU A 31 -6.97 13.98 18.82
CA GLU A 31 -8.17 14.00 19.66
C GLU A 31 -7.90 13.36 21.04
N ALA A 32 -7.27 12.19 21.06
CA ALA A 32 -6.87 11.53 22.30
C ALA A 32 -5.90 12.43 23.12
N GLN A 33 -4.91 13.03 22.46
CA GLN A 33 -3.97 13.95 23.11
C GLN A 33 -4.63 15.21 23.65
N GLN A 34 -5.56 15.84 22.90
CA GLN A 34 -6.26 17.06 23.32
C GLN A 34 -7.20 16.84 24.51
N MET A 35 -7.75 15.64 24.69
CA MET A 35 -8.64 15.35 25.82
C MET A 35 -7.87 15.08 27.14
N GLY A 36 -6.54 15.05 27.11
CA GLY A 36 -5.70 14.78 28.30
C GLY A 36 -5.87 13.37 28.86
N ARG A 37 -6.57 12.49 28.13
CA ARG A 37 -6.74 11.08 28.42
C ARG A 37 -5.75 10.38 27.50
N GLY A 38 -4.80 9.61 28.02
CA GLY A 38 -4.02 8.73 27.15
C GLY A 38 -4.96 7.88 26.28
N LEU A 39 -4.44 7.29 25.20
CA LEU A 39 -5.23 6.42 24.34
C LEU A 39 -5.97 5.38 25.16
N SER A 40 -7.30 5.32 25.01
CA SER A 40 -8.07 4.24 25.61
C SER A 40 -7.73 2.92 24.91
N LEU A 41 -8.06 1.80 25.53
CA LEU A 41 -7.90 0.48 24.89
C LEU A 41 -8.69 0.40 23.58
N ASP A 42 -9.85 1.06 23.51
CA ASP A 42 -10.69 1.12 22.32
C ASP A 42 -9.98 1.90 21.20
N ASP A 43 -9.42 3.07 21.50
CA ASP A 43 -8.65 3.87 20.54
C ASP A 43 -7.44 3.09 20.02
N ALA A 44 -6.72 2.38 20.90
CA ALA A 44 -5.57 1.56 20.51
C ALA A 44 -5.98 0.40 19.58
N VAL A 45 -7.12 -0.25 19.84
CA VAL A 45 -7.65 -1.32 18.97
C VAL A 45 -8.05 -0.77 17.61
N VAL A 46 -8.72 0.38 17.56
CA VAL A 46 -9.08 1.06 16.30
C VAL A 46 -7.83 1.42 15.51
N MET A 47 -6.79 1.94 16.16
CA MET A 47 -5.52 2.25 15.50
C MET A 47 -4.81 1.02 14.96
N VAL A 48 -4.76 -0.08 15.73
CA VAL A 48 -4.15 -1.33 15.25
C VAL A 48 -4.91 -1.87 14.04
N ALA A 49 -6.25 -1.85 14.07
CA ALA A 49 -7.07 -2.27 12.93
C ALA A 49 -6.84 -1.36 11.71
N ALA A 50 -6.70 -0.05 11.91
CA ALA A 50 -6.41 0.90 10.84
C ALA A 50 -5.02 0.66 10.22
N LEU A 51 -4.00 0.41 11.06
CA LEU A 51 -2.64 0.07 10.61
C LEU A 51 -2.59 -1.28 9.90
N GLU A 52 -3.24 -2.30 10.44
CA GLU A 52 -3.36 -3.61 9.79
C GLU A 52 -3.99 -3.45 8.40
N ARG A 53 -5.07 -2.68 8.30
CA ARG A 53 -5.74 -2.44 7.03
C ARG A 53 -4.85 -1.67 6.05
N LEU A 54 -4.10 -0.67 6.52
CA LEU A 54 -3.14 0.08 5.72
C LEU A 54 -2.05 -0.82 5.14
N ILE A 55 -1.41 -1.63 5.98
CA ILE A 55 -0.34 -2.55 5.58
C ILE A 55 -0.87 -3.60 4.60
N LEU A 56 -2.07 -4.14 4.84
CA LEU A 56 -2.70 -5.12 3.96
C LEU A 56 -3.08 -4.54 2.60
N ASP A 57 -3.69 -3.34 2.59
CA ASP A 57 -4.10 -2.69 1.36
C ASP A 57 -2.87 -2.36 0.49
N GLU A 58 -1.78 -1.84 1.07
CA GLU A 58 -0.50 -1.61 0.38
C GLU A 58 0.08 -2.90 -0.22
N SER A 59 0.10 -3.98 0.57
CA SER A 59 0.62 -5.28 0.12
C SER A 59 -0.20 -5.86 -1.05
N LEU A 60 -1.52 -5.64 -1.04
CA LEU A 60 -2.42 -6.11 -2.08
C LEU A 60 -2.23 -5.33 -3.38
N GLU A 61 -2.15 -4.01 -3.31
CA GLU A 61 -1.93 -3.18 -4.50
C GLU A 61 -0.58 -3.47 -5.16
N LEU A 62 0.46 -3.68 -4.35
CA LEU A 62 1.78 -4.07 -4.86
C LEU A 62 1.74 -5.43 -5.56
N LEU A 63 0.96 -6.37 -5.02
CA LEU A 63 0.73 -7.67 -5.65
C LEU A 63 -0.05 -7.53 -6.96
N GLU A 64 -1.11 -6.72 -7.01
CA GLU A 64 -1.86 -6.42 -8.23
C GLU A 64 -0.98 -5.75 -9.31
N ALA A 65 -0.10 -4.84 -8.91
CA ALA A 65 0.88 -4.24 -9.81
C ALA A 65 1.83 -5.31 -10.37
N ALA A 66 2.29 -6.25 -9.54
CA ALA A 66 3.13 -7.36 -9.98
C ALA A 66 2.40 -8.30 -10.96
N TYR A 67 1.12 -8.61 -10.74
CA TYR A 67 0.30 -9.35 -11.72
C TYR A 67 0.18 -8.59 -13.05
N THR A 68 -0.09 -7.28 -12.98
CA THR A 68 -0.23 -6.41 -14.15
C THR A 68 1.06 -6.33 -14.96
N LEU A 69 2.22 -6.20 -14.30
CA LEU A 69 3.54 -6.20 -14.94
C LEU A 69 3.82 -7.49 -15.72
N ASN A 70 3.32 -8.63 -15.20
CA ASN A 70 3.44 -9.93 -15.84
C ASN A 70 2.30 -10.23 -16.84
N ARG A 71 1.37 -9.29 -17.04
CA ARG A 71 0.18 -9.43 -17.92
C ARG A 71 -0.72 -10.59 -17.52
N LEU A 72 -0.79 -10.87 -16.22
CA LEU A 72 -1.60 -11.92 -15.64
C LEU A 72 -2.77 -11.30 -14.86
N SER A 73 -3.82 -12.08 -14.65
CA SER A 73 -4.95 -11.72 -13.79
C SER A 73 -4.94 -12.57 -12.53
N ALA A 74 -5.10 -11.93 -11.37
CA ALA A 74 -5.20 -12.60 -10.08
C ALA A 74 -6.46 -13.49 -9.96
N ASP A 75 -7.49 -13.23 -10.75
CA ASP A 75 -8.74 -14.00 -10.77
C ASP A 75 -8.66 -15.27 -11.64
N SER A 76 -7.56 -15.44 -12.37
CA SER A 76 -7.35 -16.56 -13.28
C SER A 76 -6.29 -17.54 -12.76
N PRO A 77 -6.45 -18.85 -12.99
CA PRO A 77 -5.42 -19.81 -12.64
C PRO A 77 -4.15 -19.52 -13.44
N ALA A 78 -3.04 -19.32 -12.74
CA ALA A 78 -1.70 -19.17 -13.30
C ALA A 78 -0.88 -20.45 -13.09
N ALA A 79 0.04 -20.74 -14.01
CA ALA A 79 1.01 -21.81 -13.83
C ALA A 79 2.00 -21.48 -12.70
N GLN A 80 2.67 -22.49 -12.17
CA GLN A 80 3.64 -22.31 -11.09
C GLN A 80 4.79 -21.38 -11.52
N GLU A 81 5.24 -21.49 -12.77
CA GLU A 81 6.31 -20.67 -13.34
C GLU A 81 5.88 -19.19 -13.45
N GLU A 82 4.63 -18.95 -13.86
CA GLU A 82 4.03 -17.62 -13.97
C GLU A 82 3.92 -16.95 -12.59
N LEU A 83 3.51 -17.72 -11.57
CA LEU A 83 3.42 -17.23 -10.20
C LEU A 83 4.80 -16.88 -9.62
N HIS A 84 5.85 -17.60 -10.01
CA HIS A 84 7.23 -17.26 -9.62
C HIS A 84 7.68 -15.93 -10.22
N GLU A 85 7.29 -15.61 -11.45
CA GLU A 85 7.60 -14.31 -12.06
C GLU A 85 6.82 -13.18 -11.39
N VAL A 86 5.54 -13.39 -11.06
CA VAL A 86 4.77 -12.43 -10.25
C VAL A 86 5.45 -12.18 -8.91
N LEU A 87 5.89 -13.22 -8.21
CA LEU A 87 6.60 -13.09 -6.92
C LEU A 87 7.91 -12.32 -7.07
N ARG A 88 8.68 -12.56 -8.13
CA ARG A 88 9.91 -11.81 -8.41
C ARG A 88 9.62 -10.34 -8.67
N SER A 89 8.62 -10.04 -9.50
CA SER A 89 8.21 -8.66 -9.77
C SER A 89 7.74 -7.95 -8.50
N TYR A 90 6.94 -8.62 -7.67
CA TYR A 90 6.52 -8.12 -6.36
C TYR A 90 7.72 -7.75 -5.48
N LEU A 91 8.69 -8.66 -5.32
CA LEU A 91 9.88 -8.41 -4.51
C LEU A 91 10.78 -7.29 -5.06
N LEU A 92 10.85 -7.14 -6.38
CA LEU A 92 11.59 -6.05 -7.02
C LEU A 92 10.92 -4.70 -6.76
N VAL A 93 9.59 -4.60 -6.95
CA VAL A 93 8.86 -3.35 -6.70
C VAL A 93 8.88 -3.00 -5.21
N PHE A 94 8.71 -4.00 -4.33
CA PHE A 94 8.86 -3.84 -2.88
C PHE A 94 10.24 -3.25 -2.52
N GLN A 95 11.31 -3.80 -3.08
CA GLN A 95 12.67 -3.35 -2.79
C GLN A 95 12.97 -1.94 -3.33
N MET A 96 12.27 -1.50 -4.38
CA MET A 96 12.38 -0.14 -4.92
C MET A 96 11.65 0.88 -4.06
N GLY A 97 10.45 0.57 -3.55
CA GLY A 97 9.73 1.44 -2.60
C GLY A 97 10.49 1.66 -1.29
N VAL A 98 11.17 0.62 -0.78
CA VAL A 98 12.02 0.71 0.44
C VAL A 98 13.24 1.65 0.29
N ARG A 99 13.59 2.05 -0.94
CA ARG A 99 14.73 2.95 -1.22
C ARG A 99 14.32 4.38 -1.60
N GLY A 100 13.02 4.70 -1.56
CA GLY A 100 12.46 6.04 -1.76
C GLY A 100 12.55 6.91 -0.51
#